data_AF-I3S9S5-F1
#
_entry.id   AF-I3S9S5-F1
#
_cell.length_a   1.000
_cell.length_b   1.000
_cell.length_c   1.000
_cell.angle_alpha   90.00
_cell.angle_beta   90.00
_cell.angle_gamma   90.00
#
_symmetry.space_group_name_H-M   'P 1'
#
loop_
_entity.id
_entity.type
_entity.pdbx_description
1 polymer ?
#
loop_
_entity_poly.entity_id
_entity_poly.type
_entity_poly.pdbx_seq_one_letter_code
_entity_poly.pdbx_strand_id
1 'polypeptide(L)'
;MLAVHSAFSDRSSALLTVQTLLSELSSLQSRAEKLEAASSKIFGGDKSRIRKLEELQETIRVTEDAKNIAIREYERIKENNRSELERLDS
;
A
#
# COMPACT_ATOMS: atom_id res chain seq x y z
N MET A 1 22.02 23.37 -3.44
CA MET A 1 21.37 22.82 -2.22
C MET A 1 19.84 22.62 -2.36
N LEU A 2 19.12 23.39 -3.19
CA LEU A 2 17.67 23.21 -3.41
C LEU A 2 17.28 21.82 -3.97
N ALA A 3 18.02 21.30 -4.96
CA ALA A 3 17.73 19.99 -5.56
C ALA A 3 17.77 18.83 -4.54
N VAL A 4 18.70 18.89 -3.59
CA VAL A 4 18.84 17.89 -2.52
C VAL A 4 17.65 17.95 -1.56
N HIS A 5 17.19 19.16 -1.19
CA HIS A 5 16.02 19.31 -0.32
C HIS A 5 14.73 18.81 -0.97
N SER A 6 14.53 19.08 -2.26
CA SER A 6 13.41 18.53 -3.04
C SER A 6 13.47 17.00 -3.09
N ALA A 7 14.63 16.43 -3.40
CA ALA A 7 14.88 14.99 -3.40
C ALA A 7 14.57 14.30 -2.06
N PHE A 8 14.92 14.93 -0.93
CA PHE A 8 14.56 14.43 0.41
C PHE A 8 13.06 14.52 0.70
N SER A 9 12.42 15.62 0.29
CA SER A 9 10.98 15.80 0.44
C SER A 9 10.21 14.74 -0.35
N ASP A 10 10.54 14.55 -1.63
CA ASP A 10 9.88 13.58 -2.52
C ASP A 10 10.04 12.14 -1.99
N ARG A 11 11.23 11.80 -1.50
CA ARG A 11 11.48 10.50 -0.85
C ARG A 11 10.63 10.30 0.39
N SER A 12 10.48 11.33 1.22
CA SER A 12 9.70 11.26 2.46
C SER A 12 8.20 11.12 2.16
N SER A 13 7.70 11.85 1.17
CA SER A 13 6.31 11.75 0.70
C SER A 13 6.00 10.38 0.09
N ALA A 14 6.91 9.84 -0.73
CA ALA A 14 6.75 8.50 -1.30
C ALA A 14 6.77 7.41 -0.21
N LEU A 15 7.67 7.52 0.77
CA LEU A 15 7.71 6.59 1.91
C LEU A 15 6.41 6.63 2.72
N LEU A 16 5.89 7.82 3.01
CA LEU A 16 4.63 7.98 3.74
C LEU A 16 3.48 7.30 3.00
N THR A 17 3.43 7.45 1.68
CA THR A 17 2.41 6.80 0.82
C THR A 17 2.49 5.27 0.94
N VAL A 18 3.69 4.70 0.88
CA VAL A 18 3.91 3.25 1.07
C VAL A 18 3.42 2.80 2.46
N GLN A 19 3.74 3.55 3.50
CA GLN A 19 3.36 3.22 4.87
C GLN A 19 1.85 3.30 5.10
N THR A 20 1.18 4.28 4.50
CA THR A 20 -0.28 4.41 4.53
C THR A 20 -0.94 3.21 3.88
N LEU A 21 -0.52 2.84 2.66
CA LEU A 21 -1.09 1.71 1.93
C LEU A 21 -0.86 0.37 2.63
N LEU A 22 0.31 0.17 3.26
CA LEU A 22 0.57 -1.01 4.09
C LEU A 22 -0.37 -1.10 5.30
N SER A 23 -0.60 0.04 5.97
CA SER A 23 -1.49 0.10 7.14
C SER A 23 -2.94 -0.12 6.75
N GLU A 24 -3.38 0.47 5.64
CA GLU A 24 -4.71 0.27 5.07
C GLU A 24 -4.93 -1.19 4.68
N LEU A 25 -3.97 -1.80 3.97
CA LEU A 25 -4.04 -3.20 3.57
C LEU A 25 -4.17 -4.14 4.79
N SER A 26 -3.35 -3.93 5.81
CA SER A 26 -3.41 -4.72 7.05
C SER A 26 -4.78 -4.59 7.73
N SER A 27 -5.35 -3.39 7.76
CA SER A 27 -6.68 -3.14 8.31
C SER A 27 -7.78 -3.85 7.51
N LEU A 28 -7.71 -3.81 6.17
CA LEU A 28 -8.65 -4.50 5.28
C LEU A 28 -8.57 -6.02 5.43
N GLN A 29 -7.36 -6.59 5.48
CA GLN A 29 -7.11 -8.01 5.71
C GLN A 29 -7.69 -8.47 7.05
N SER A 30 -7.42 -7.74 8.14
CA SER A 30 -8.00 -8.05 9.46
C SER A 30 -9.53 -8.00 9.46
N ARG A 31 -10.13 -7.06 8.72
CA ARG A 31 -11.59 -6.99 8.57
C ARG A 31 -12.13 -8.17 7.76
N ALA A 32 -11.42 -8.64 6.74
CA ALA A 32 -11.80 -9.79 5.94
C ALA A 32 -11.78 -11.07 6.75
N GLU A 33 -10.70 -11.32 7.51
CA GLU A 33 -10.57 -12.46 8.42
C GLU A 33 -11.71 -12.52 9.44
N LYS A 34 -12.05 -11.37 10.05
CA LYS A 34 -13.17 -11.27 11.00
C LYS A 34 -14.52 -11.61 10.35
N LEU A 35 -14.74 -11.14 9.13
CA LEU A 35 -15.99 -11.39 8.40
C LEU A 35 -16.11 -12.85 7.99
N GLU A 36 -15.02 -13.45 7.52
CA GLU A 36 -14.95 -14.87 7.16
C GLU A 36 -15.19 -15.77 8.38
N ALA A 37 -14.52 -15.50 9.50
CA ALA A 37 -14.69 -16.22 10.76
C ALA A 37 -16.11 -16.10 11.35
N ALA A 38 -16.82 -14.99 11.08
CA ALA A 38 -18.22 -14.81 11.47
C ALA A 38 -19.20 -15.51 10.51
N SER A 39 -18.80 -15.74 9.25
CA SER A 39 -19.62 -16.41 8.24
C SER A 39 -19.57 -17.94 8.38
N SER A 40 -18.40 -18.50 8.68
CA SER A 40 -18.20 -19.95 8.84
C SER A 40 -19.00 -20.58 10.00
N LYS A 41 -19.44 -19.75 10.96
CA LYS A 41 -20.24 -20.18 12.12
C LYS A 41 -21.74 -20.32 11.85
N ILE A 42 -22.23 -19.93 10.68
CA ILE A 42 -23.66 -19.98 10.33
C ILE A 42 -23.87 -21.01 9.21
N PHE A 43 -24.58 -22.09 9.52
CA PHE A 43 -25.00 -23.09 8.53
C PHE A 43 -25.92 -22.43 7.51
N GLY A 44 -25.54 -22.45 6.23
CA GLY A 44 -26.34 -21.90 5.13
C GLY A 44 -25.92 -20.52 4.60
N GLY A 45 -24.80 -19.93 5.07
CA GLY A 45 -24.09 -18.83 4.42
C GLY A 45 -24.96 -17.63 4.01
N ASP A 46 -25.00 -16.58 4.84
CA ASP A 46 -25.70 -15.34 4.52
C ASP A 46 -25.18 -14.74 3.20
N LYS A 47 -25.96 -14.83 2.11
CA LYS A 47 -25.59 -14.35 0.76
C LYS A 47 -25.11 -12.91 0.76
N SER A 48 -25.61 -12.08 1.67
CA SER A 48 -25.17 -10.69 1.81
C SER A 48 -23.73 -10.58 2.34
N ARG A 49 -23.34 -11.48 3.26
CA ARG A 49 -21.98 -11.54 3.82
C ARG A 49 -20.97 -12.07 2.81
N ILE A 50 -21.37 -13.03 1.99
CA ILE A 50 -20.52 -13.55 0.90
C ILE A 50 -20.17 -12.41 -0.06
N ARG A 51 -21.17 -11.67 -0.56
CA ARG A 51 -20.94 -10.51 -1.43
C ARG A 51 -20.04 -9.45 -0.78
N LYS A 52 -20.29 -9.15 0.50
CA LYS A 52 -19.47 -8.20 1.26
C LYS A 52 -18.02 -8.66 1.42
N LEU A 53 -17.78 -9.96 1.52
CA LEU A 53 -16.43 -10.52 1.55
C LEU A 53 -15.76 -10.42 0.18
N GLU A 54 -16.47 -10.70 -0.91
CA GLU A 54 -15.98 -10.55 -2.28
C GLU A 54 -15.60 -9.09 -2.60
N GLU A 55 -16.45 -8.12 -2.23
CA GLU A 55 -16.17 -6.68 -2.36
C GLU A 55 -14.93 -6.27 -1.56
N LEU A 56 -14.78 -6.81 -0.34
CA LEU A 56 -13.63 -6.53 0.50
C LEU A 56 -12.34 -7.14 -0.07
N GLN A 57 -12.42 -8.35 -0.63
CA GLN A 57 -11.30 -8.99 -1.33
C GLN A 57 -10.89 -8.22 -2.59
N GLU A 58 -11.84 -7.66 -3.35
CA GLU A 58 -11.52 -6.78 -4.47
C GLU A 58 -10.83 -5.50 -4.00
N THR A 59 -11.32 -4.89 -2.92
CA THR A 59 -10.67 -3.72 -2.33
C THR A 59 -9.22 -4.04 -1.90
N ILE A 60 -9.01 -5.19 -1.26
CA ILE A 60 -7.66 -5.68 -0.89
C ILE A 60 -6.77 -5.82 -2.12
N ARG A 61 -7.27 -6.40 -3.23
CA ARG A 61 -6.50 -6.54 -4.47
C ARG A 61 -6.07 -5.18 -5.02
N VAL A 62 -7.01 -4.23 -5.13
CA VAL A 62 -6.71 -2.90 -5.64
C VAL A 62 -5.71 -2.15 -4.75
N THR A 63 -5.86 -2.25 -3.42
CA THR A 63 -4.91 -1.64 -2.47
C THR A 63 -3.53 -2.29 -2.54
N GLU A 64 -3.45 -3.60 -2.73
CA GLU A 64 -2.19 -4.33 -2.92
C GLU A 64 -1.47 -3.87 -4.20
N ASP A 65 -2.20 -3.71 -5.31
CA ASP A 65 -1.66 -3.18 -6.56
C ASP A 65 -1.18 -1.74 -6.40
N ALA A 66 -1.96 -0.89 -5.74
CA ALA A 66 -1.57 0.48 -5.44
C ALA A 66 -0.29 0.53 -4.59
N LYS A 67 -0.18 -0.34 -3.57
CA LYS A 67 1.03 -0.48 -2.75
C LYS A 67 2.23 -0.88 -3.62
N ASN A 68 2.07 -1.83 -4.52
CA ASN A 68 3.15 -2.27 -5.41
C ASN A 68 3.63 -1.14 -6.34
N ILE A 69 2.71 -0.31 -6.84
CA ILE A 69 3.06 0.90 -7.60
C ILE A 69 3.82 1.89 -6.72
N ALA A 70 3.33 2.16 -5.51
CA ALA A 70 3.97 3.10 -4.58
C ALA A 70 5.40 2.67 -4.19
N ILE A 71 5.63 1.37 -3.99
CA ILE A 71 6.97 0.81 -3.72
C ILE A 71 7.91 1.04 -4.90
N ARG A 72 7.45 0.79 -6.13
CA ARG A 72 8.28 1.00 -7.33
C ARG A 72 8.66 2.47 -7.49
N GLU A 73 7.72 3.38 -7.23
CA GLU A 73 7.99 4.82 -7.29
C GLU A 73 8.99 5.25 -6.19
N TYR A 74 8.82 4.75 -4.97
CA TYR A 74 9.76 5.00 -3.88
C TYR A 74 11.19 4.52 -4.21
N GLU A 75 11.33 3.33 -4.80
CA GLU A 75 12.64 2.82 -5.24
C GLU A 75 13.23 3.64 -6.39
N ARG A 76 12.41 4.09 -7.34
CA ARG A 76 12.85 5.00 -8.40
C ARG A 76 13.38 6.33 -7.86
N ILE A 77 12.69 6.93 -6.88
CA ILE A 77 13.13 8.16 -6.23
C ILE A 77 14.46 7.94 -5.49
N LYS A 78 14.62 6.79 -4.80
CA LYS A 78 15.90 6.45 -4.15
C LYS A 78 17.06 6.36 -5.14
N GLU A 79 16.83 5.78 -6.31
CA GLU A 79 17.85 5.66 -7.35
C GLU A 79 18.21 7.04 -7.92
N ASN A 80 17.22 7.85 -8.29
CA ASN A 80 17.46 9.21 -8.78
C ASN A 80 18.24 10.06 -7.77
N ASN A 81 17.89 9.97 -6.49
CA ASN A 81 18.60 10.69 -5.42
C ASN A 81 20.06 10.24 -5.31
N ARG A 82 20.35 8.96 -5.52
CA ARG A 82 21.72 8.43 -5.52
C ARG A 82 22.52 8.99 -6.70
N SER A 83 21.95 8.94 -7.91
CA SER A 83 22.62 9.46 -9.11
C SER A 83 22.89 10.97 -9.01
N GLU A 84 21.96 11.74 -8.45
CA GLU A 84 22.18 13.18 -8.24
C GLU A 84 23.24 13.49 -7.18
N LEU A 85 23.37 12.65 -6.14
CA LEU A 85 24.47 12.78 -5.17
C LEU A 85 25.83 12.48 -5.83
N GLU A 86 25.94 11.40 -6.59
CA GLU A 86 27.16 11.05 -7.34
C GLU A 86 27.58 12.15 -8.32
N ARG A 87 26.61 12.81 -8.97
CA ARG A 87 26.85 13.96 -9.86
C ARG A 87 27.33 15.22 -9.12
N LEU A 88 26.96 15.39 -7.85
CA LEU A 88 27.40 16.52 -7.03
C LEU A 88 28.78 16.28 -6.39
N ASP A 89 29.17 15.03 -6.21
CA ASP A 89 30.47 14.62 -5.66
C ASP A 89 31.59 14.53 -6.73
N SER A 90 31.26 14.70 -8.02
CA SER A 90 32.19 14.68 -9.17
C SER A 90 32.57 16.08 -9.67
#